data_AF-A0A0F8H165-F1
#
_entry.id   AF-A0A0F8H165-F1
#
_cell.length_a   1.000
_cell.length_b   1.000
_cell.length_c   1.000
_cell.angle_alpha   90.00
_cell.angle_beta   90.00
_cell.angle_gamma   90.00
#
_symmetry.space_group_name_H-M   'P 1'
#
loop_
_entity.id
_entity.type
_entity.pdbx_description
1 polymer ?
#
loop_
_entity_poly.entity_id
_entity_poly.type
_entity_poly.pdbx_seq_one_letter_code
_entity_poly.pdbx_strand_id
1 'polypeptide(L)'
;DLTIIACFSIGLGAALTPLGEPLSTIAVSKLAGEPYHADFMFLFNMLGKYIIPGIFAFGIVGVFFLGKVDTKDAGMKAADYNETVKDVIMRAVKVYVFIAALVLLGEGFKPLILEYFIQIPSGILYWVNMVSAILDNATLCAAEIGPALSEIQIRSILMGLLIAGGMLIPGNIPNIISAGKLGITSKEWARLGVPLGLVAMAIYFVVIFVLGI
;
A
#
# COMPACT_ATOMS: atom_id res chain seq x y z
N ASP A 1 5.85 16.84 -6.73
CA ASP A 1 6.99 15.90 -6.55
C ASP A 1 7.19 15.46 -5.10
N LEU A 2 7.52 16.37 -4.17
CA LEU A 2 7.74 16.01 -2.76
C LEU A 2 6.56 15.24 -2.15
N THR A 3 5.32 15.69 -2.42
CA THR A 3 4.10 14.98 -2.00
C THR A 3 4.07 13.54 -2.50
N ILE A 4 4.41 13.28 -3.76
CA ILE A 4 4.36 11.95 -4.35
C ILE A 4 5.37 11.04 -3.64
N ILE A 5 6.60 11.51 -3.46
CA ILE A 5 7.67 10.78 -2.74
C ILE A 5 7.26 10.52 -1.28
N ALA A 6 6.68 11.51 -0.61
CA ALA A 6 6.16 11.35 0.74
C ALA A 6 5.03 10.32 0.80
N CYS A 7 4.11 10.29 -0.18
CA CYS A 7 3.05 9.29 -0.24
C CYS A 7 3.56 7.87 -0.44
N PHE A 8 4.65 7.65 -1.21
CA PHE A 8 5.32 6.35 -1.26
C PHE A 8 5.82 5.91 0.13
N SER A 9 6.46 6.83 0.86
CA SER A 9 6.94 6.56 2.22
C SER A 9 5.79 6.30 3.21
N ILE A 10 4.70 7.07 3.12
CA ILE A 10 3.53 6.92 3.98
C ILE A 10 2.84 5.59 3.70
N GLY A 11 2.63 5.23 2.43
CA GLY A 11 2.01 3.95 2.04
C GLY A 11 2.81 2.75 2.55
N LEU A 12 4.13 2.77 2.36
CA LEU A 12 5.00 1.71 2.90
C LEU A 12 4.92 1.63 4.44
N GLY A 13 5.03 2.75 5.14
CA GLY A 13 4.98 2.76 6.60
C GLY A 13 3.63 2.35 7.19
N ALA A 14 2.53 2.75 6.55
CA ALA A 14 1.17 2.39 6.95
C ALA A 14 0.95 0.88 6.95
N ALA A 15 1.62 0.15 6.04
CA ALA A 15 1.47 -1.28 5.92
C ALA A 15 2.09 -2.12 7.05
N LEU A 16 2.94 -1.52 7.90
CA LEU A 16 3.66 -2.24 8.97
C LEU A 16 2.74 -2.74 10.08
N THR A 17 1.57 -2.14 10.26
CA THR A 17 0.63 -2.53 11.31
C THR A 17 -0.79 -2.58 10.75
N PRO A 18 -1.68 -3.45 11.26
CA PRO A 18 -3.06 -3.58 10.77
C PRO A 18 -3.90 -2.30 10.88
N LEU A 19 -3.42 -1.29 11.61
CA LEU A 19 -4.13 -0.02 11.82
C LEU A 19 -3.73 1.06 10.82
N GLY A 20 -2.65 0.88 10.07
CA GLY A 20 -2.13 1.96 9.23
C GLY A 20 -2.91 2.17 7.94
N GLU A 21 -3.36 1.09 7.29
CA GLU A 21 -4.22 1.18 6.10
C GLU A 21 -5.10 -0.07 5.88
N PRO A 22 -6.18 0.00 5.07
CA PRO A 22 -7.08 -1.13 4.85
C PRO A 22 -6.38 -2.39 4.30
N LEU A 23 -5.38 -2.26 3.43
CA LEU A 23 -4.60 -3.41 2.92
C LEU A 23 -4.01 -4.22 4.08
N SER A 24 -3.33 -3.55 5.01
CA SER A 24 -2.70 -4.20 6.16
C SER A 24 -3.71 -4.86 7.11
N THR A 25 -4.87 -4.21 7.31
CA THR A 25 -5.97 -4.77 8.10
C THR A 25 -6.49 -6.06 7.48
N ILE A 26 -6.72 -6.06 6.16
CA ILE A 26 -7.25 -7.21 5.43
C ILE A 26 -6.22 -8.35 5.38
N ALA A 27 -4.95 -8.04 5.13
CA ALA A 27 -3.87 -9.03 5.11
C ALA A 27 -3.79 -9.79 6.45
N VAL A 28 -3.78 -9.07 7.58
CA VAL A 28 -3.77 -9.71 8.91
C VAL A 28 -5.07 -10.45 9.18
N SER A 29 -6.23 -9.87 8.85
CA SER A 29 -7.52 -10.54 9.05
C SER A 29 -7.63 -11.85 8.27
N LYS A 30 -7.10 -11.93 7.06
CA LYS A 30 -7.13 -13.14 6.23
C LYS A 30 -6.13 -14.21 6.67
N LEU A 31 -5.05 -13.80 7.32
CA LEU A 31 -3.98 -14.69 7.76
C LEU A 31 -4.06 -15.00 9.26
N ALA A 32 -5.10 -14.54 9.96
CA ALA A 32 -5.27 -14.72 11.40
C ALA A 32 -5.46 -16.19 11.82
N GLY A 33 -5.93 -17.06 10.93
CA GLY A 33 -6.07 -18.49 11.16
C GLY A 33 -4.81 -19.30 10.81
N GLU A 34 -4.91 -20.63 10.88
CA GLU A 34 -3.86 -21.51 10.40
C GLU A 34 -3.56 -21.29 8.90
N PRO A 35 -2.28 -21.44 8.47
CA PRO A 35 -1.10 -21.79 9.27
C PRO A 35 -0.39 -20.58 9.91
N TYR A 36 -0.79 -19.35 9.56
CA TYR A 36 0.00 -18.15 9.81
C TYR A 36 -0.22 -17.51 11.18
N HIS A 37 -1.42 -17.65 11.75
CA HIS A 37 -1.77 -17.04 13.04
C HIS A 37 -1.40 -15.56 13.13
N ALA A 38 -1.67 -14.81 12.05
CA ALA A 38 -1.23 -13.44 11.91
C ALA A 38 -1.81 -12.56 13.04
N ASP A 39 -0.90 -12.03 13.84
CA ASP A 39 -1.18 -11.11 14.93
C ASP A 39 -0.90 -9.66 14.50
N PHE A 40 -0.97 -8.74 15.47
CA PHE A 40 -0.73 -7.33 15.22
C PHE A 40 0.66 -7.03 14.64
N MET A 41 1.68 -7.81 15.02
CA MET A 41 3.08 -7.59 14.61
C MET A 41 3.49 -8.43 13.40
N PHE A 42 2.59 -9.25 12.85
CA PHE A 42 2.87 -10.14 11.73
C PHE A 42 3.49 -9.41 10.53
N LEU A 43 2.86 -8.32 10.08
CA LEU A 43 3.37 -7.54 8.93
C LEU A 43 4.66 -6.79 9.26
N PHE A 44 4.81 -6.30 10.49
CA PHE A 44 6.06 -5.69 10.93
C PHE A 44 7.21 -6.69 10.86
N ASN A 45 7.01 -7.92 11.36
CA ASN A 45 8.00 -8.98 11.36
C ASN A 45 8.31 -9.48 9.93
N MET A 46 7.29 -9.58 9.07
CA MET A 46 7.46 -10.05 7.69
C MET A 46 8.09 -9.00 6.76
N LEU A 47 7.61 -7.75 6.84
CA LEU A 47 7.91 -6.71 5.85
C LEU A 47 8.85 -5.63 6.38
N GLY A 48 9.04 -5.52 7.71
CA GLY A 48 9.80 -4.44 8.34
C GLY A 48 11.22 -4.29 7.81
N LYS A 49 11.92 -5.41 7.55
CA LYS A 49 13.27 -5.39 6.98
C LYS A 49 13.35 -4.78 5.57
N TYR A 50 12.25 -4.76 4.83
CA TYR A 50 12.16 -4.16 3.50
C TYR A 50 11.64 -2.73 3.59
N ILE A 51 10.55 -2.53 4.32
CA ILE A 51 9.83 -1.27 4.42
C ILE A 51 10.66 -0.20 5.13
N ILE A 52 11.33 -0.53 6.25
CA ILE A 52 12.06 0.47 7.04
C ILE A 52 13.19 1.10 6.20
N PRO A 53 14.09 0.34 5.55
CA PRO A 53 15.07 0.91 4.62
C PRO A 53 14.42 1.69 3.47
N GLY A 54 13.29 1.22 2.94
CA GLY A 54 12.52 1.91 1.91
C GLY A 54 12.06 3.31 2.32
N ILE A 55 11.50 3.44 3.52
CA ILE A 55 11.08 4.72 4.10
C ILE A 55 12.26 5.69 4.17
N PHE A 56 13.42 5.23 4.67
CA PHE A 56 14.62 6.05 4.70
C PHE A 56 15.10 6.44 3.30
N ALA A 57 15.08 5.52 2.34
CA ALA A 57 15.45 5.79 0.96
C ALA A 57 14.55 6.86 0.32
N PHE A 58 13.22 6.74 0.46
CA PHE A 58 12.29 7.76 -0.02
C PHE A 58 12.46 9.10 0.71
N GLY A 59 12.75 9.08 2.01
CA GLY A 59 13.10 10.29 2.78
C GLY A 59 14.32 11.00 2.19
N ILE A 60 15.40 10.27 1.90
CA ILE A 60 16.61 10.79 1.27
C ILE A 60 16.31 11.34 -0.13
N VAL A 61 15.56 10.61 -0.95
CA VAL A 61 15.11 11.09 -2.26
C VAL A 61 14.32 12.39 -2.10
N GLY A 62 13.43 12.48 -1.11
CA GLY A 62 12.66 13.67 -0.79
C GLY A 62 13.52 14.91 -0.54
N VAL A 63 14.67 14.77 0.14
CA VAL A 63 15.62 15.88 0.40
C VAL A 63 16.12 16.50 -0.90
N PHE A 64 16.43 15.69 -1.92
CA PHE A 64 16.89 16.19 -3.22
C PHE A 64 15.80 16.93 -4.01
N PHE A 65 14.53 16.66 -3.73
CA PHE A 65 13.39 17.36 -4.34
C PHE A 65 12.91 18.56 -3.53
N LEU A 66 13.35 18.70 -2.27
CA LEU A 66 13.02 19.82 -1.39
C LEU A 66 13.61 21.15 -1.90
N GLY A 67 14.79 21.11 -2.52
CA GLY A 67 15.51 22.29 -3.02
C GLY A 67 14.83 23.02 -4.20
N LYS A 68 13.71 22.49 -4.72
CA LYS A 68 12.89 23.11 -5.77
C LYS A 68 11.59 23.74 -5.24
N VAL A 69 11.34 23.64 -3.93
CA VAL A 69 10.13 24.18 -3.30
C VAL A 69 10.37 25.64 -2.96
N ASP A 70 9.63 26.54 -3.61
CA ASP A 70 9.67 27.96 -3.27
C ASP A 70 9.03 28.15 -1.89
N THR A 71 9.82 28.53 -0.90
CA THR A 71 9.37 28.76 0.50
C THR A 71 8.30 29.85 0.64
N LYS A 72 7.97 30.55 -0.46
CA LYS A 72 6.92 31.57 -0.55
C LYS A 72 5.54 31.02 -0.92
N ASP A 73 5.43 29.75 -1.34
CA ASP A 73 4.12 29.14 -1.57
C ASP A 73 3.44 28.94 -0.22
N ALA A 74 2.41 29.75 0.01
CA ALA A 74 1.68 29.78 1.26
C ALA A 74 1.18 28.36 1.58
N GLY A 75 1.80 27.73 2.57
CA GLY A 75 1.38 26.44 3.09
C GLY A 75 -0.12 26.46 3.32
N MET A 76 -0.80 25.37 2.92
CA MET A 76 -2.22 25.15 3.15
C MET A 76 -2.60 25.72 4.52
N LYS A 77 -3.43 26.77 4.53
CA LYS A 77 -4.10 27.20 5.76
C LYS A 77 -4.71 25.94 6.35
N ALA A 78 -4.29 25.58 7.56
CA ALA A 78 -4.92 24.50 8.31
C ALA A 78 -6.41 24.85 8.34
N ALA A 79 -7.21 24.15 7.54
CA ALA A 79 -8.65 24.30 7.60
C ALA A 79 -9.04 23.91 9.01
N ASP A 80 -9.68 24.84 9.73
CA ASP A 80 -10.14 24.63 11.10
C ASP A 80 -11.06 23.41 11.09
N TYR A 81 -10.50 22.26 11.48
CA TYR A 81 -11.16 20.97 11.38
C TYR A 81 -11.91 20.74 12.69
N ASN A 82 -13.02 21.44 12.87
CA ASN A 82 -13.93 21.24 13.99
C ASN A 82 -14.77 19.99 13.72
N GLU A 83 -14.23 18.82 14.05
CA GLU A 83 -14.98 17.57 14.03
C GLU A 83 -15.86 17.42 15.26
N THR A 84 -17.13 17.05 15.07
CA THR A 84 -17.99 16.65 16.16
C THR A 84 -17.83 15.16 16.47
N VAL A 85 -18.17 14.74 17.69
CA VAL A 85 -18.18 13.31 18.07
C VAL A 85 -19.08 12.48 17.12
N LYS A 86 -20.14 13.08 16.60
CA LYS A 86 -21.03 12.46 15.62
C LYS A 86 -20.30 12.17 14.30
N ASP A 87 -19.45 13.08 13.84
CA ASP A 87 -18.65 12.89 12.61
C ASP A 87 -17.65 11.75 12.78
N VAL A 88 -17.00 11.66 13.95
CA VAL A 88 -16.07 10.58 14.29
C VAL A 88 -16.79 9.23 14.30
N ILE A 89 -17.94 9.12 14.97
CA ILE A 89 -18.73 7.88 15.01
C ILE A 89 -19.18 7.48 13.61
N MET A 90 -19.73 8.43 12.83
CA MET A 90 -20.19 8.14 11.46
C MET A 90 -19.06 7.70 10.54
N ARG A 91 -17.85 8.25 10.71
CA ARG A 91 -16.67 7.80 9.97
C ARG A 91 -16.27 6.39 10.38
N ALA A 92 -16.22 6.09 11.68
CA ALA A 92 -15.90 4.76 12.18
C ALA A 92 -16.86 3.70 11.62
N VAL A 93 -18.16 3.98 11.60
CA VAL A 93 -19.17 3.09 10.98
C VAL A 93 -18.90 2.88 9.48
N LYS A 94 -18.62 3.95 8.73
CA LYS A 94 -18.30 3.84 7.30
C LYS A 94 -17.05 3.00 7.05
N VAL A 95 -16.00 3.20 7.83
CA VAL A 95 -14.75 2.42 7.74
C VAL A 95 -15.01 0.96 8.09
N TYR A 96 -15.78 0.68 9.14
CA TYR A 96 -16.14 -0.69 9.51
C TYR A 96 -16.92 -1.40 8.41
N VAL A 97 -17.96 -0.77 7.85
CA VAL A 97 -18.76 -1.35 6.75
C VAL A 97 -17.88 -1.59 5.52
N PHE A 98 -16.97 -0.68 5.21
CA PHE A 98 -16.01 -0.83 4.11
C PHE A 98 -15.08 -2.03 4.32
N ILE A 99 -14.45 -2.15 5.49
CA ILE A 99 -13.59 -3.29 5.83
C ILE A 99 -14.39 -4.59 5.81
N ALA A 100 -15.60 -4.62 6.39
CA ALA A 100 -16.47 -5.79 6.36
C ALA A 100 -16.82 -6.23 4.93
N ALA A 101 -17.11 -5.28 4.04
CA ALA A 101 -17.34 -5.56 2.63
C ALA A 101 -16.11 -6.14 1.93
N LEU A 102 -14.91 -5.61 2.22
CA LEU A 102 -13.65 -6.15 1.70
C LEU A 102 -13.32 -7.55 2.23
N VAL A 103 -13.60 -7.81 3.52
CA VAL A 103 -13.45 -9.15 4.10
C VAL A 103 -14.37 -10.14 3.39
N LEU A 104 -15.65 -9.78 3.21
CA LEU A 104 -16.62 -10.61 2.50
C LEU A 104 -16.26 -10.83 1.02
N LEU A 105 -15.78 -9.77 0.36
CA LEU A 105 -15.26 -9.86 -1.00
C LEU A 105 -14.12 -10.87 -1.07
N GLY A 106 -13.19 -10.80 -0.12
CA GLY A 106 -12.07 -11.73 -0.05
C GLY A 106 -12.46 -13.17 0.23
N GLU A 107 -13.55 -13.41 0.95
CA GLU A 107 -14.17 -14.73 1.09
C GLU A 107 -14.73 -15.23 -0.25
N GLY A 108 -15.40 -14.35 -1.01
CA GLY A 108 -15.90 -14.66 -2.35
C GLY A 108 -14.83 -15.04 -3.37
N PHE A 109 -13.59 -14.56 -3.19
CA PHE A 109 -12.46 -14.86 -4.07
C PHE A 109 -11.70 -16.16 -3.72
N LYS A 110 -12.06 -16.88 -2.65
CA LYS A 110 -11.40 -18.16 -2.29
C LYS A 110 -11.26 -19.16 -3.44
N PRO A 111 -12.28 -19.39 -4.29
CA PRO A 111 -12.14 -20.30 -5.44
C PRO A 111 -11.05 -19.84 -6.42
N LEU A 112 -10.97 -18.53 -6.70
CA LEU A 112 -9.98 -17.96 -7.59
C LEU A 112 -8.56 -18.11 -7.04
N ILE A 113 -8.38 -17.93 -5.73
CA ILE A 113 -7.08 -18.10 -5.07
C ILE A 113 -6.59 -19.55 -5.22
N LEU A 114 -7.45 -20.51 -4.87
CA LEU A 114 -7.10 -21.92 -4.87
C LEU A 114 -6.82 -22.46 -6.28
N GLU A 115 -7.57 -22.03 -7.27
CA GLU A 115 -7.46 -22.54 -8.63
C GLU A 115 -6.33 -21.87 -9.44
N TYR A 116 -6.12 -20.56 -9.24
CA TYR A 116 -5.16 -19.79 -10.06
C TYR A 116 -3.93 -19.33 -9.27
N PHE A 117 -4.11 -18.61 -8.16
CA PHE A 117 -2.99 -17.90 -7.52
C PHE A 117 -1.92 -18.81 -6.91
N ILE A 118 -2.31 -19.95 -6.33
CA ILE A 118 -1.34 -20.89 -5.72
C ILE A 118 -0.32 -21.40 -6.74
N GLN A 119 -0.74 -21.58 -7.99
CA GLN A 119 0.10 -22.13 -9.05
C GLN A 119 1.04 -21.09 -9.66
N ILE A 120 0.82 -19.79 -9.39
CA ILE A 120 1.62 -18.71 -9.96
C ILE A 120 2.90 -18.53 -9.13
N PRO A 121 4.08 -18.56 -9.76
CA PRO A 121 5.34 -18.25 -9.11
C PRO A 121 5.35 -16.86 -8.47
N SER A 122 5.95 -16.74 -7.28
CA SER A 122 6.02 -15.50 -6.49
C SER A 122 6.56 -14.30 -7.27
N GLY A 123 7.54 -14.50 -8.15
CA GLY A 123 8.09 -13.43 -8.99
C GLY A 123 7.08 -12.88 -10.01
N ILE A 124 6.18 -13.73 -10.51
CA ILE A 124 5.11 -13.30 -11.43
C ILE A 124 4.04 -12.54 -10.65
N LEU A 125 3.63 -13.05 -9.48
CA LEU A 125 2.69 -12.36 -8.58
C LEU A 125 3.17 -10.97 -8.21
N TYR A 126 4.48 -10.80 -7.97
CA TYR A 126 5.08 -9.51 -7.69
C TYR A 126 4.85 -8.48 -8.81
N TRP A 127 5.11 -8.86 -10.07
CA TRP A 127 5.00 -7.95 -11.22
C TRP A 127 3.57 -7.76 -11.71
N VAL A 128 2.74 -8.79 -11.69
CA VAL A 128 1.30 -8.69 -12.06
C VAL A 128 0.60 -7.67 -11.15
N ASN A 129 1.03 -7.57 -9.90
CA ASN A 129 0.52 -6.58 -8.96
C ASN A 129 0.81 -5.11 -9.30
N MET A 130 1.51 -4.82 -10.41
CA MET A 130 1.47 -3.49 -11.04
C MET A 130 0.05 -3.02 -11.38
N VAL A 131 -0.90 -3.94 -11.54
CA VAL A 131 -2.33 -3.60 -11.69
C VAL A 131 -2.85 -2.76 -10.52
N SER A 132 -2.26 -2.87 -9.32
CA SER A 132 -2.55 -2.03 -8.16
C SER A 132 -2.21 -0.55 -8.37
N ALA A 133 -1.53 -0.17 -9.44
CA ALA A 133 -1.43 1.25 -9.79
C ALA A 133 -2.80 1.80 -10.22
N ILE A 134 -3.62 1.00 -10.92
CA ILE A 134 -4.89 1.45 -11.49
C ILE A 134 -6.07 1.04 -10.59
N LEU A 135 -5.93 -0.08 -9.86
CA LEU A 135 -6.91 -0.56 -8.89
C LEU A 135 -6.43 -0.30 -7.45
N ASP A 136 -7.37 -0.19 -6.53
CA ASP A 136 -7.09 0.00 -5.10
C ASP A 136 -6.38 -1.23 -4.51
N ASN A 137 -5.26 -0.99 -3.80
CA ASN A 137 -4.40 -2.04 -3.26
C ASN A 137 -5.11 -2.93 -2.22
N ALA A 138 -6.02 -2.39 -1.42
CA ALA A 138 -6.76 -3.14 -0.40
C ALA A 138 -7.77 -4.09 -1.04
N THR A 139 -8.35 -3.68 -2.16
CA THR A 139 -9.23 -4.53 -2.97
C THR A 139 -8.49 -5.71 -3.58
N LEU A 140 -7.30 -5.48 -4.15
CA LEU A 140 -6.46 -6.56 -4.66
C LEU A 140 -5.93 -7.45 -3.53
N CYS A 141 -5.51 -6.88 -2.40
CA CYS A 141 -5.14 -7.67 -1.22
C CYS A 141 -6.30 -8.57 -0.76
N ALA A 142 -7.53 -8.07 -0.76
CA ALA A 142 -8.70 -8.87 -0.45
C ALA A 142 -8.91 -10.00 -1.47
N ALA A 143 -8.65 -9.77 -2.75
CA ALA A 143 -8.81 -10.79 -3.79
C ALA A 143 -7.68 -11.84 -3.80
N GLU A 144 -6.44 -11.44 -3.54
CA GLU A 144 -5.25 -12.27 -3.79
C GLU A 144 -4.71 -12.96 -2.54
N ILE A 145 -4.79 -12.34 -1.36
CA ILE A 145 -4.23 -12.92 -0.13
C ILE A 145 -5.13 -14.04 0.40
N GLY A 146 -4.51 -15.13 0.85
CA GLY A 146 -5.17 -16.24 1.49
C GLY A 146 -4.18 -17.20 2.19
N PRO A 147 -4.66 -18.01 3.14
CA PRO A 147 -3.80 -18.88 3.96
C PRO A 147 -3.17 -20.06 3.19
N ALA A 148 -3.65 -20.35 1.98
CA ALA A 148 -3.11 -21.39 1.12
C ALA A 148 -1.86 -20.97 0.33
N LEU A 149 -1.58 -19.66 0.28
CA LEU A 149 -0.36 -19.14 -0.33
C LEU A 149 0.84 -19.42 0.58
N SER A 150 2.02 -19.59 -0.01
CA SER A 150 3.28 -19.65 0.75
C SER A 150 3.71 -18.27 1.27
N GLU A 151 4.56 -18.24 2.30
CA GLU A 151 5.03 -16.98 2.89
C GLU A 151 5.73 -16.08 1.84
N ILE A 152 6.49 -16.68 0.92
CA ILE A 152 7.15 -15.93 -0.15
C ILE A 152 6.14 -15.36 -1.16
N GLN A 153 5.04 -16.06 -1.45
CA GLN A 153 3.97 -15.54 -2.32
C GLN A 153 3.25 -14.37 -1.63
N ILE A 154 2.90 -14.52 -0.35
CA ILE A 154 2.27 -13.46 0.46
C ILE A 154 3.16 -12.22 0.48
N ARG A 155 4.44 -12.39 0.83
CA ARG A 155 5.43 -11.30 0.85
C ARG A 155 5.55 -10.62 -0.52
N SER A 156 5.55 -11.40 -1.59
CA SER A 156 5.68 -10.89 -2.96
C SER A 156 4.45 -10.10 -3.40
N ILE A 157 3.25 -10.61 -3.10
CA ILE A 157 1.99 -9.90 -3.36
C ILE A 157 1.99 -8.58 -2.59
N LEU A 158 2.22 -8.62 -1.26
CA LEU A 158 2.19 -7.42 -0.42
C LEU A 158 3.20 -6.37 -0.89
N MET A 159 4.46 -6.75 -1.14
CA MET A 159 5.47 -5.80 -1.63
C MET A 159 5.12 -5.25 -3.02
N GLY A 160 4.57 -6.08 -3.91
CA GLY A 160 4.10 -5.64 -5.22
C GLY A 160 2.99 -4.60 -5.11
N LEU A 161 1.93 -4.91 -4.35
CA LEU A 161 0.79 -4.04 -4.10
C LEU A 161 1.20 -2.69 -3.47
N LEU A 162 2.07 -2.72 -2.46
CA LEU A 162 2.49 -1.51 -1.75
C LEU A 162 3.27 -0.54 -2.63
N ILE A 163 4.18 -1.06 -3.46
CA ILE A 163 5.01 -0.22 -4.33
C ILE A 163 4.21 0.23 -5.55
N ALA A 164 3.50 -0.69 -6.21
CA ALA A 164 2.69 -0.38 -7.38
C ALA A 164 1.55 0.60 -7.06
N GLY A 165 0.92 0.44 -5.88
CA GLY A 165 -0.12 1.37 -5.40
C GLY A 165 0.34 2.81 -5.28
N GLY A 166 1.65 3.07 -5.14
CA GLY A 166 2.22 4.42 -5.15
C GLY A 166 2.27 5.10 -6.53
N MET A 167 2.21 4.32 -7.62
CA MET A 167 2.51 4.82 -8.97
C MET A 167 1.46 5.79 -9.52
N LEU A 168 0.18 5.61 -9.20
CA LEU A 168 -0.92 6.47 -9.64
C LEU A 168 -1.87 6.79 -8.47
N ILE A 169 -2.68 7.82 -8.66
CA ILE A 169 -3.60 8.35 -7.64
C ILE A 169 -4.54 7.28 -7.07
N PRO A 170 -5.21 6.42 -7.86
CA PRO A 170 -6.20 5.48 -7.33
C PRO A 170 -5.60 4.34 -6.51
N GLY A 171 -4.30 4.09 -6.61
CA GLY A 171 -3.67 2.87 -6.10
C GLY A 171 -3.67 2.75 -4.57
N ASN A 172 -3.71 3.87 -3.83
CA ASN A 172 -3.83 3.86 -2.37
C ASN A 172 -4.45 5.15 -1.80
N ILE A 173 -4.88 5.09 -0.53
CA ILE A 173 -5.56 6.20 0.16
C ILE A 173 -4.69 7.46 0.31
N PRO A 174 -3.41 7.39 0.77
CA PRO A 174 -2.55 8.57 0.85
C PRO A 174 -2.47 9.35 -0.46
N ASN A 175 -2.42 8.65 -1.60
CA ASN A 175 -2.39 9.28 -2.92
C ASN A 175 -3.71 10.01 -3.22
N ILE A 176 -4.85 9.36 -3.00
CA ILE A 176 -6.19 9.93 -3.23
C ILE A 176 -6.38 11.21 -2.41
N ILE A 177 -6.06 11.17 -1.10
CA ILE A 177 -6.24 12.31 -0.21
C ILE A 177 -5.30 13.46 -0.58
N SER A 178 -4.02 13.15 -0.83
CA SER A 178 -3.02 14.18 -1.10
C SER A 178 -3.24 14.85 -2.45
N ALA A 179 -3.56 14.07 -3.49
CA ALA A 179 -3.90 14.61 -4.81
C ALA A 179 -5.17 15.46 -4.76
N GLY A 180 -6.21 15.00 -4.07
CA GLY A 180 -7.47 15.74 -3.93
C GLY A 180 -7.30 17.05 -3.16
N LYS A 181 -6.50 17.08 -2.08
CA LYS A 181 -6.25 18.29 -1.29
C LYS A 181 -5.33 19.30 -1.97
N LEU A 182 -4.33 18.83 -2.71
CA LEU A 182 -3.34 19.68 -3.37
C LEU A 182 -3.67 19.96 -4.85
N GLY A 183 -4.77 19.44 -5.37
CA GLY A 183 -5.19 19.63 -6.76
C GLY A 183 -4.23 19.02 -7.79
N ILE A 184 -3.48 17.98 -7.41
CA ILE A 184 -2.51 17.32 -8.31
C ILE A 184 -3.27 16.45 -9.31
N THR A 185 -3.02 16.65 -10.60
CA THR A 185 -3.67 15.87 -11.66
C THR A 185 -3.03 14.48 -11.83
N SER A 186 -3.79 13.51 -12.37
CA SER A 186 -3.27 12.16 -12.64
C SER A 186 -2.04 12.16 -13.56
N LYS A 187 -1.96 13.11 -14.49
CA LYS A 187 -0.81 13.26 -15.41
C LYS A 187 0.44 13.73 -14.67
N GLU A 188 0.29 14.68 -13.75
CA GLU A 188 1.41 15.16 -12.92
C GLU A 188 1.88 14.08 -11.96
N TRP A 189 0.95 13.36 -11.34
CA TRP A 189 1.28 12.22 -10.48
C TRP A 189 2.06 11.16 -11.25
N ALA A 190 1.51 10.70 -12.38
CA ALA A 190 2.10 9.62 -13.17
C ALA A 190 3.51 9.96 -13.69
N ARG A 191 3.80 11.23 -13.96
CA ARG A 191 5.11 11.67 -14.47
C ARG A 191 6.26 11.29 -13.53
N LEU A 192 6.03 11.34 -12.22
CA LEU A 192 7.03 10.94 -11.21
C LEU A 192 6.71 9.57 -10.60
N GLY A 193 5.44 9.33 -10.27
CA GLY A 193 5.01 8.13 -9.56
C GLY A 193 5.28 6.83 -10.32
N VAL A 194 5.01 6.79 -11.63
CA VAL A 194 5.22 5.57 -12.44
C VAL A 194 6.73 5.24 -12.54
N PRO A 195 7.61 6.17 -12.98
CA PRO A 195 9.04 5.87 -13.02
C PRO A 195 9.62 5.51 -11.65
N LEU A 196 9.25 6.25 -10.59
CA LEU A 196 9.74 6.01 -9.25
C LEU A 196 9.32 4.63 -8.72
N GLY A 197 8.04 4.27 -8.92
CA GLY A 197 7.53 2.97 -8.54
C GLY A 197 8.18 1.83 -9.33
N LEU A 198 8.43 1.99 -10.63
CA LEU A 198 9.08 0.94 -11.44
C LEU A 198 10.51 0.70 -11.00
N VAL A 199 11.26 1.77 -10.71
CA VAL A 199 12.62 1.67 -10.15
C VAL A 199 12.59 0.99 -8.78
N ALA A 200 11.69 1.40 -7.89
CA ALA A 200 11.52 0.76 -6.60
C ALA A 200 11.18 -0.73 -6.75
N MET A 201 10.25 -1.08 -7.66
CA MET A 201 9.88 -2.47 -7.90
C MET A 201 11.06 -3.30 -8.38
N ALA A 202 11.86 -2.78 -9.31
CA ALA A 202 13.06 -3.47 -9.78
C ALA A 202 14.07 -3.70 -8.65
N ILE A 203 14.30 -2.71 -7.78
CA ILE A 203 15.20 -2.82 -6.62
C ILE A 203 14.71 -3.90 -5.67
N TYR A 204 13.43 -3.85 -5.25
CA TYR A 204 12.88 -4.84 -4.34
C TYR A 204 12.81 -6.24 -4.95
N PHE A 205 12.59 -6.35 -6.26
CA PHE A 205 12.68 -7.63 -6.96
C PHE A 205 14.07 -8.25 -6.82
N VAL A 206 15.14 -7.46 -7.03
CA VAL A 206 16.51 -7.93 -6.83
C VAL A 206 16.76 -8.32 -5.38
N VAL A 207 16.31 -7.51 -4.41
CA VAL A 207 16.49 -7.81 -2.98
C VAL A 207 15.80 -9.12 -2.59
N ILE A 208 14.55 -9.31 -3.00
CA ILE A 208 13.72 -10.45 -2.59
C ILE A 208 14.12 -11.73 -3.33
N PHE A 209 14.31 -11.67 -4.66
CA PHE A 209 14.45 -12.86 -5.49
C PHE A 209 15.88 -13.19 -5.90
N VAL A 210 16.77 -12.20 -5.99
CA VAL A 210 18.18 -12.43 -6.41
C VAL A 210 19.07 -12.56 -5.18
N LEU A 211 18.92 -11.66 -4.20
CA LEU A 211 19.71 -11.69 -2.98
C LEU A 211 19.12 -12.61 -1.91
N GLY A 212 17.81 -12.92 -1.99
CA GLY A 212 17.12 -13.76 -1.01
C GLY A 212 17.09 -13.16 0.39
N ILE A 213 17.27 -11.84 0.49
CA ILE A 213 17.27 -11.08 1.76
C ILE A 213 15.85 -10.79 2.16
#